data_AF-A0A923Y617-F1
#
_entry.id   AF-A0A923Y617-F1
#
_cell.length_a   1.000
_cell.length_b   1.000
_cell.length_c   1.000
_cell.angle_alpha   90.00
_cell.angle_beta   90.00
_cell.angle_gamma   90.00
#
_symmetry.space_group_name_H-M   'P 1'
#
loop_
_entity.id
_entity.type
_entity.pdbx_description
1 polymer ?
#
loop_
_entity_poly.entity_id
_entity_poly.type
_entity_poly.pdbx_seq_one_letter_code
_entity_poly.pdbx_strand_id
1 'polypeptide(L)'
;MSAPAKDNTALPETAPPPPAAPLAPKTAAAWTWVPIRSLAPRHRERISSHLIALQGSDRYLRFGYAATDAQISKYVDMLDFEHDEVFGIFNRRLELIAMAHLAHPVATAADGGPTMSEFGVSVLPHARNRRFGKRLFEHAVLHARNRGVETLIIHALSENRAMLKIARNAGATVEREGSESEAWLKLPPDSLASHVGELMEHQAAELDYRFKLHARQVSTLLDVVAEVKTSLAKAVHVAGE
;
A
#
# COMPACT_ATOMS: atom_id res chain seq x y z
N MET A 1 -46.31 -1.20 -73.50
CA MET A 1 -45.10 -0.74 -72.78
C MET A 1 -45.52 -0.38 -71.38
N SER A 2 -44.97 -1.10 -70.39
CA SER A 2 -45.38 -1.07 -68.99
C SER A 2 -44.64 0.00 -68.18
N ALA A 3 -45.35 0.44 -67.15
CA ALA A 3 -44.91 0.79 -65.79
C ALA A 3 -44.69 2.27 -65.42
N PRO A 4 -45.04 2.64 -64.16
CA PRO A 4 -45.52 3.97 -63.79
C PRO A 4 -44.68 4.66 -62.68
N ALA A 5 -45.11 5.88 -62.34
CA ALA A 5 -45.02 6.61 -61.06
C ALA A 5 -43.76 6.45 -60.18
N LYS A 6 -43.06 7.56 -59.96
CA LYS A 6 -42.21 7.78 -58.78
C LYS A 6 -42.70 8.98 -58.00
N ASP A 7 -43.45 8.65 -56.96
CA ASP A 7 -43.76 9.47 -55.80
C ASP A 7 -42.44 9.70 -55.03
N ASN A 8 -42.04 10.95 -54.80
CA ASN A 8 -40.86 11.28 -54.01
C ASN A 8 -41.25 12.27 -52.91
N THR A 9 -42.04 11.75 -51.97
CA THR A 9 -42.40 12.37 -50.70
C THR A 9 -41.14 12.50 -49.85
N ALA A 10 -40.65 13.73 -49.72
CA ALA A 10 -39.54 14.06 -48.83
C ALA A 10 -39.91 13.71 -47.37
N LEU A 11 -39.03 12.93 -46.73
CA LEU A 11 -39.11 12.56 -45.32
C LEU A 11 -38.98 13.81 -44.43
N PRO A 12 -39.71 13.88 -43.31
CA PRO A 12 -39.56 14.97 -42.35
C PRO A 12 -38.21 14.87 -41.63
N GLU A 13 -37.50 15.99 -41.59
CA GLU A 13 -36.25 16.22 -40.85
C GLU A 13 -36.46 15.95 -39.36
N THR A 14 -35.87 14.85 -38.86
CA THR A 14 -35.90 14.48 -37.45
C THR A 14 -35.12 15.49 -36.61
N ALA A 15 -35.80 16.17 -35.69
CA ALA A 15 -35.20 17.05 -34.69
C ALA A 15 -34.08 16.32 -33.89
N PRO A 16 -33.00 17.02 -33.49
CA PRO A 16 -31.92 16.42 -32.74
C PRO A 16 -32.39 16.02 -31.33
N PRO A 17 -31.85 14.93 -30.75
CA PRO A 17 -32.20 14.53 -29.38
C PRO A 17 -31.80 15.61 -28.36
N PRO A 18 -32.53 15.75 -27.25
CA PRO A 18 -32.19 16.72 -26.22
C PRO A 18 -30.81 16.40 -25.60
N PRO A 19 -30.06 17.42 -25.15
CA PRO A 19 -28.76 17.20 -24.54
C PRO A 19 -28.91 16.30 -23.31
N ALA A 20 -28.10 15.24 -23.25
CA ALA A 20 -28.04 14.32 -22.14
C ALA A 20 -27.82 15.10 -20.83
N ALA A 21 -28.75 14.95 -19.89
CA ALA A 21 -28.61 15.51 -18.56
C ALA A 21 -27.27 15.05 -17.95
N PRO A 22 -26.50 15.93 -17.29
CA PRO A 22 -25.24 15.55 -16.68
C PRO A 22 -25.50 14.41 -15.69
N LEU A 23 -24.83 13.27 -15.90
CA LEU A 23 -24.85 12.17 -14.95
C LEU A 23 -24.45 12.73 -13.58
N ALA A 24 -25.39 12.75 -12.66
CA ALA A 24 -25.12 13.02 -11.25
C ALA A 24 -23.96 12.12 -10.82
N PRO A 25 -22.95 12.65 -10.11
CA PRO A 25 -21.80 11.85 -9.70
C PRO A 25 -22.31 10.69 -8.85
N LYS A 26 -22.11 9.47 -9.35
CA LYS A 26 -22.29 8.24 -8.58
C LYS A 26 -21.52 8.44 -7.28
N THR A 27 -22.24 8.42 -6.15
CA THR A 27 -21.72 8.53 -4.80
C THR A 27 -20.38 7.81 -4.70
N ALA A 28 -19.31 8.59 -4.48
CA ALA A 28 -17.97 8.08 -4.35
C ALA A 28 -17.98 6.96 -3.31
N ALA A 29 -17.73 5.73 -3.75
CA ALA A 29 -17.56 4.58 -2.87
C ALA A 29 -16.61 4.99 -1.76
N ALA A 30 -17.05 4.89 -0.50
CA ALA A 30 -16.33 5.39 0.68
C ALA A 30 -14.82 5.14 0.54
N TRP A 31 -14.06 6.21 0.31
CA TRP A 31 -12.60 6.15 0.30
C TRP A 31 -12.22 5.67 1.68
N THR A 32 -11.93 4.38 1.81
CA THR A 32 -11.41 3.82 3.05
C THR A 32 -9.98 4.28 3.10
N TRP A 33 -9.77 5.51 3.57
CA TRP A 33 -8.45 6.10 3.72
C TRP A 33 -7.62 5.14 4.59
N VAL A 34 -6.54 4.61 4.00
CA VAL A 34 -5.64 3.65 4.67
C VAL A 34 -4.41 4.43 5.12
N PRO A 35 -4.22 4.64 6.42
CA PRO A 35 -3.07 5.36 6.94
C PRO A 35 -1.81 4.52 6.78
N ILE A 36 -0.81 5.10 6.11
CA ILE A 36 0.52 4.53 5.93
C ILE A 36 1.48 5.26 6.86
N ARG A 37 2.36 4.51 7.51
CA ARG A 37 3.28 5.03 8.52
C ARG A 37 4.71 4.78 8.14
N SER A 38 5.56 5.81 8.26
CA SER A 38 7.00 5.61 8.35
C SER A 38 7.32 4.80 9.62
N LEU A 39 8.13 3.78 9.45
CA LEU A 39 8.64 2.92 10.50
C LEU A 39 10.05 3.40 10.87
N ALA A 40 10.42 3.18 12.13
CA ALA A 40 11.65 3.67 12.72
C ALA A 40 12.31 2.50 13.47
N PRO A 41 13.56 2.63 13.98
CA PRO A 41 14.25 1.53 14.65
C PRO A 41 13.45 0.85 15.77
N ARG A 42 12.61 1.61 16.50
CA ARG A 42 11.70 1.06 17.53
C ARG A 42 10.65 0.06 17.02
N HIS A 43 10.45 -0.03 15.70
CA HIS A 43 9.47 -0.92 15.08
C HIS A 43 10.10 -2.23 14.55
N ARG A 44 11.41 -2.46 14.73
CA ARG A 44 12.11 -3.67 14.25
C ARG A 44 11.42 -4.96 14.65
N GLU A 45 10.97 -5.10 15.90
CA GLU A 45 10.24 -6.29 16.36
C GLU A 45 8.94 -6.53 15.59
N ARG A 46 8.18 -5.47 15.30
CA ARG A 46 6.94 -5.55 14.51
C ARG A 46 7.21 -5.89 13.05
N ILE A 47 8.30 -5.38 12.50
CA ILE A 47 8.76 -5.70 11.16
C ILE A 47 9.15 -7.19 11.07
N SER A 48 9.93 -7.68 12.03
CA SER A 48 10.31 -9.10 12.13
C SER A 48 9.07 -9.99 12.24
N SER A 49 8.15 -9.68 13.16
CA SER A 49 6.90 -10.41 13.32
C SER A 49 6.05 -10.45 12.04
N HIS A 50 5.99 -9.34 11.29
CA HIS A 50 5.29 -9.28 10.01
C HIS A 50 5.92 -10.20 8.97
N LEU A 51 7.24 -10.12 8.79
CA LEU A 51 7.95 -10.90 7.77
C LEU A 51 7.97 -12.39 8.11
N ILE A 52 8.10 -12.75 9.39
CA ILE A 52 8.00 -14.14 9.86
C ILE A 52 6.56 -14.68 9.69
N ALA A 53 5.53 -13.85 9.84
CA ALA A 53 4.15 -14.28 9.61
C ALA A 53 3.79 -14.54 8.14
N LEU A 54 4.68 -14.22 7.18
CA LEU A 54 4.49 -14.55 5.77
C LEU A 54 4.61 -16.05 5.53
N GLN A 55 3.77 -16.58 4.63
CA GLN A 55 3.87 -17.97 4.16
C GLN A 55 5.16 -18.18 3.37
N GLY A 56 5.66 -19.42 3.27
CA GLY A 56 6.91 -19.74 2.56
C GLY A 56 6.95 -19.24 1.11
N SER A 57 5.84 -19.37 0.38
CA SER A 57 5.71 -18.83 -0.98
C SER A 57 5.79 -17.30 -1.03
N ASP A 58 5.25 -16.62 -0.02
CA ASP A 58 5.28 -15.15 0.04
C ASP A 58 6.67 -14.63 0.38
N ARG A 59 7.41 -15.34 1.23
CA ARG A 59 8.82 -15.07 1.51
C ARG A 59 9.66 -15.26 0.24
N TYR A 60 9.40 -16.33 -0.52
CA TYR A 60 10.03 -16.55 -1.82
C TYR A 60 9.78 -15.38 -2.79
N LEU A 61 8.53 -14.94 -2.92
CA LEU A 61 8.18 -13.78 -3.77
C LEU A 61 8.77 -12.45 -3.29
N ARG A 62 9.03 -12.29 -1.99
CA ARG A 62 9.54 -11.06 -1.38
C ARG A 62 11.07 -10.97 -1.41
N PHE A 63 11.77 -12.11 -1.28
CA PHE A 63 13.22 -12.15 -1.12
C PHE A 63 13.94 -12.82 -2.30
N GLY A 64 13.21 -13.46 -3.23
CA GLY A 64 13.79 -14.23 -4.34
C GLY A 64 14.27 -15.63 -3.93
N TYR A 65 14.25 -15.96 -2.64
CA TYR A 65 14.63 -17.26 -2.08
C TYR A 65 13.74 -17.64 -0.89
N ALA A 66 13.72 -18.92 -0.54
CA ALA A 66 12.96 -19.43 0.61
C ALA A 66 13.58 -18.97 1.94
N ALA A 67 13.28 -17.74 2.35
CA ALA A 67 13.89 -17.12 3.52
C ALA A 67 13.46 -17.80 4.83
N THR A 68 14.46 -18.26 5.59
CA THR A 68 14.26 -18.78 6.96
C THR A 68 14.05 -17.65 7.97
N ASP A 69 13.51 -17.98 9.14
CA ASP A 69 13.30 -16.99 10.21
C ASP A 69 14.62 -16.31 10.62
N ALA A 70 15.72 -17.07 10.66
CA ALA A 70 17.05 -16.52 10.96
C ALA A 70 17.54 -15.54 9.89
N GLN A 71 17.30 -15.83 8.61
CA GLN A 71 17.63 -14.91 7.50
C GLN A 71 16.76 -13.65 7.54
N ILE A 72 15.48 -13.79 7.88
CA ILE A 72 14.59 -12.64 8.07
C ILE A 72 15.07 -11.77 9.22
N SER A 73 15.38 -12.36 10.38
CA SER A 73 15.91 -11.60 11.53
C SER A 73 17.17 -10.82 11.14
N LYS A 74 18.13 -11.46 10.46
CA LYS A 74 19.33 -10.80 9.96
C LYS A 74 19.02 -9.65 9.00
N TYR A 75 18.07 -9.85 8.06
CA TYR A 75 17.62 -8.79 7.17
C TYR A 75 17.05 -7.60 7.96
N VAL A 76 16.20 -7.87 8.96
CA VAL A 76 15.60 -6.83 9.80
C VAL A 76 16.65 -6.09 10.63
N ASP A 77 17.71 -6.76 11.08
CA ASP A 77 18.82 -6.12 11.81
C ASP A 77 19.63 -5.19 10.89
N MET A 78 19.79 -5.57 9.62
CA MET A 78 20.54 -4.79 8.63
C MET A 78 19.77 -3.64 7.99
N LEU A 79 18.47 -3.46 8.30
CA LEU A 79 17.71 -2.31 7.83
C LEU A 79 18.36 -1.00 8.31
N ASP A 80 18.69 -0.15 7.35
CA ASP A 80 19.24 1.18 7.56
C ASP A 80 18.11 2.22 7.55
N PHE A 81 17.62 2.58 8.75
CA PHE A 81 16.54 3.55 8.89
C PHE A 81 16.99 5.01 8.74
N GLU A 82 18.29 5.27 8.54
CA GLU A 82 18.81 6.62 8.28
C GLU A 82 18.76 6.92 6.78
N HIS A 83 19.12 5.94 5.96
CA HIS A 83 19.14 6.07 4.51
C HIS A 83 17.86 5.58 3.86
N ASP A 84 17.29 4.46 4.33
CA ASP A 84 16.11 3.84 3.73
C ASP A 84 14.81 4.31 4.37
N GLU A 85 13.75 4.30 3.56
CA GLU A 85 12.39 4.52 4.04
C GLU A 85 11.66 3.19 4.19
N VAL A 86 11.05 2.97 5.36
CA VAL A 86 10.25 1.78 5.61
C VAL A 86 8.84 2.22 5.96
N PHE A 87 7.85 1.72 5.23
CA PHE A 87 6.45 2.08 5.40
C PHE A 87 5.64 0.90 5.92
N GLY A 88 4.59 1.17 6.70
CA GLY A 88 3.73 0.17 7.29
C GLY A 88 2.26 0.56 7.33
N ILE A 89 1.38 -0.43 7.15
CA ILE A 89 -0.05 -0.31 7.39
C ILE A 89 -0.41 -1.16 8.61
N PHE A 90 -1.04 -0.53 9.58
CA PHE A 90 -1.49 -1.17 10.81
C PHE A 90 -3.00 -1.42 10.81
N ASN A 91 -3.41 -2.60 11.29
CA ASN A 91 -4.83 -2.88 11.55
C ASN A 91 -5.33 -2.17 12.82
N ARG A 92 -6.60 -2.39 13.19
CA ARG A 92 -7.21 -1.81 14.40
C ARG A 92 -6.56 -2.30 15.70
N ARG A 93 -5.89 -3.46 15.67
CA ARG A 93 -5.16 -4.03 16.81
C ARG A 93 -3.70 -3.57 16.88
N LEU A 94 -3.26 -2.67 15.99
CA LEU A 94 -1.88 -2.20 15.86
C LEU A 94 -0.89 -3.29 15.43
N GLU A 95 -1.37 -4.31 14.73
CA GLU A 95 -0.51 -5.30 14.07
C GLU A 95 -0.12 -4.79 12.68
N LEU A 96 1.15 -4.97 12.31
CA LEU A 96 1.67 -4.58 11.00
C LEU A 96 1.20 -5.60 9.96
N ILE A 97 0.25 -5.22 9.11
CA ILE A 97 -0.40 -6.14 8.16
C ILE A 97 0.12 -6.02 6.72
N ALA A 98 0.80 -4.93 6.41
CA ALA A 98 1.51 -4.72 5.17
C ALA A 98 2.69 -3.78 5.43
N MET A 99 3.79 -4.00 4.72
CA MET A 99 4.96 -3.12 4.80
C MET A 99 5.59 -2.94 3.42
N ALA A 100 6.26 -1.82 3.23
CA ALA A 100 7.16 -1.59 2.11
C ALA A 100 8.50 -1.10 2.63
N HIS A 101 9.56 -1.45 1.89
CA HIS A 101 10.92 -0.97 2.10
C HIS A 101 11.35 -0.33 0.80
N LEU A 102 11.73 0.94 0.87
CA LEU A 102 12.28 1.74 -0.19
C LEU A 102 13.76 1.96 0.15
N ALA A 103 14.64 1.18 -0.47
CA ALA A 103 16.07 1.24 -0.22
C ALA A 103 16.73 2.24 -1.17
N HIS A 104 17.68 3.02 -0.65
CA HIS A 104 18.40 4.04 -1.42
C HIS A 104 19.88 3.63 -1.55
N PRO A 105 20.28 2.95 -2.65
CA PRO A 105 21.66 2.51 -2.82
C PRO A 105 22.64 3.69 -2.89
N VAL A 106 23.58 3.73 -1.95
CA VAL A 106 24.57 4.81 -1.77
C VAL A 106 25.46 5.03 -3.00
N ALA A 107 25.67 3.98 -3.81
CA ALA A 107 26.61 4.02 -4.94
C ALA A 107 26.14 4.87 -6.13
N THR A 108 24.84 5.10 -6.30
CA THR A 108 24.31 5.72 -7.54
C THR A 108 24.58 7.22 -7.65
N ALA A 109 24.74 7.92 -6.53
CA ALA A 109 24.92 9.38 -6.53
C ALA A 109 26.39 9.83 -6.72
N ALA A 110 27.37 8.98 -6.39
CA ALA A 110 28.78 9.36 -6.42
C ALA A 110 29.38 9.40 -7.84
N ASP A 111 28.82 8.63 -8.78
CA ASP A 111 29.35 8.47 -10.15
C ASP A 111 28.58 9.29 -11.20
N GLY A 112 27.70 10.20 -10.77
CA GLY A 112 26.87 11.02 -11.69
C GLY A 112 25.81 10.22 -12.46
N GLY A 113 25.51 9.00 -12.01
CA GLY A 113 24.41 8.18 -12.52
C GLY A 113 23.04 8.67 -12.07
N PRO A 114 21.95 8.20 -12.69
CA PRO A 114 20.60 8.53 -12.26
C PRO A 114 20.38 8.06 -10.81
N THR A 115 19.72 8.86 -9.98
CA THR A 115 19.37 8.49 -8.62
C THR A 115 18.33 7.38 -8.64
N MET A 116 18.67 6.22 -8.06
CA MET A 116 17.81 5.04 -8.09
C MET A 116 17.40 4.62 -6.70
N SER A 117 16.25 3.93 -6.60
CA SER A 117 15.82 3.32 -5.34
C SER A 117 15.11 2.01 -5.61
N GLU A 118 15.31 1.05 -4.72
CA GLU A 118 14.72 -0.28 -4.83
C GLU A 118 13.47 -0.37 -3.97
N PHE A 119 12.41 -0.96 -4.53
CA PHE A 119 11.14 -1.13 -3.83
C PHE A 119 10.83 -2.61 -3.55
N GLY A 120 10.67 -2.93 -2.26
CA GLY A 120 10.15 -4.20 -1.78
C GLY A 120 8.85 -4.04 -1.02
N VAL A 121 7.88 -4.94 -1.21
CA VAL A 121 6.58 -4.89 -0.52
C VAL A 121 6.10 -6.26 -0.07
N SER A 122 5.50 -6.33 1.11
CA SER A 122 4.83 -7.53 1.61
C SER A 122 3.48 -7.20 2.24
N VAL A 123 2.54 -8.15 2.09
CA VAL A 123 1.18 -8.05 2.64
C VAL A 123 0.80 -9.41 3.20
N LEU A 124 0.40 -9.45 4.48
CA LEU A 124 -0.03 -10.68 5.14
C LEU A 124 -1.20 -11.32 4.37
N PRO A 125 -1.30 -12.66 4.33
CA PRO A 125 -2.34 -13.35 3.56
C PRO A 125 -3.76 -12.86 3.82
N HIS A 126 -4.14 -12.69 5.08
CA HIS A 126 -5.46 -12.22 5.51
C HIS A 126 -5.75 -10.75 5.17
N ALA A 127 -4.74 -9.98 4.75
CA ALA A 127 -4.85 -8.56 4.41
C ALA A 127 -4.82 -8.32 2.88
N ARG A 128 -4.70 -9.38 2.07
CA ARG A 128 -4.68 -9.31 0.60
C ARG A 128 -6.03 -8.90 0.00
N ASN A 129 -6.03 -8.61 -1.30
CA ASN A 129 -7.21 -8.19 -2.07
C ASN A 129 -7.83 -6.85 -1.63
N ARG A 130 -7.13 -6.10 -0.78
CA ARG A 130 -7.52 -4.76 -0.30
C ARG A 130 -6.69 -3.63 -0.88
N ARG A 131 -5.90 -3.92 -1.92
CA ARG A 131 -5.01 -2.97 -2.62
C ARG A 131 -3.90 -2.34 -1.76
N PHE A 132 -3.60 -2.90 -0.59
CA PHE A 132 -2.53 -2.40 0.28
C PHE A 132 -1.16 -2.36 -0.40
N GLY A 133 -0.80 -3.38 -1.18
CA GLY A 133 0.46 -3.37 -1.94
C GLY A 133 0.54 -2.21 -2.95
N LYS A 134 -0.55 -1.97 -3.70
CA LYS A 134 -0.65 -0.82 -4.63
C LYS A 134 -0.54 0.51 -3.86
N ARG A 135 -1.21 0.62 -2.72
CA ARG A 135 -1.23 1.84 -1.92
C ARG A 135 0.14 2.16 -1.31
N LEU A 136 0.85 1.16 -0.82
CA LEU A 136 2.24 1.29 -0.37
C LEU A 136 3.19 1.65 -1.52
N PHE A 137 2.99 1.06 -2.70
CA PHE A 137 3.75 1.40 -3.90
C PHE A 137 3.57 2.87 -4.31
N GLU A 138 2.32 3.35 -4.38
CA GLU A 138 2.02 4.74 -4.73
C GLU A 138 2.63 5.73 -3.72
N HIS A 139 2.61 5.37 -2.43
CA HIS A 139 3.23 6.17 -1.38
C HIS A 139 4.76 6.18 -1.49
N ALA A 140 5.38 5.03 -1.73
CA ALA A 140 6.83 4.94 -1.94
C ALA A 140 7.28 5.73 -3.19
N VAL A 141 6.50 5.69 -4.27
CA VAL A 141 6.74 6.52 -5.47
C VAL A 141 6.73 8.01 -5.14
N LEU A 142 5.78 8.46 -4.32
CA LEU A 142 5.70 9.87 -3.87
C LEU A 142 6.95 10.27 -3.07
N HIS A 143 7.34 9.46 -2.09
CA HIS A 143 8.52 9.70 -1.27
C HIS A 143 9.82 9.67 -2.08
N ALA A 144 9.99 8.66 -2.95
CA ALA A 144 11.15 8.57 -3.84
C ALA A 144 11.28 9.83 -4.70
N ARG A 145 10.18 10.25 -5.34
CA ARG A 145 10.13 11.47 -6.15
C ARG A 145 10.52 12.71 -5.36
N ASN A 146 9.96 12.90 -4.16
CA ASN A 146 10.24 14.07 -3.33
C ASN A 146 11.67 14.07 -2.74
N ARG A 147 12.35 12.92 -2.77
CA ARG A 147 13.79 12.78 -2.44
C ARG A 147 14.71 12.89 -3.66
N GLY A 148 14.17 13.29 -4.82
CA GLY A 148 14.95 13.47 -6.04
C GLY A 148 15.37 12.17 -6.70
N VAL A 149 14.70 11.04 -6.41
CA VAL A 149 14.91 9.77 -7.12
C VAL A 149 14.31 9.88 -8.52
N GLU A 150 15.10 9.58 -9.54
CA GLU A 150 14.68 9.60 -10.93
C GLU A 150 14.06 8.27 -11.37
N THR A 151 14.56 7.15 -10.82
CA THR A 151 14.13 5.82 -11.22
C THR A 151 13.88 4.90 -10.03
N LEU A 152 12.71 4.30 -9.98
CA LEU A 152 12.39 3.23 -9.03
C LEU A 152 12.59 1.86 -9.69
N ILE A 153 13.38 1.01 -9.06
CA ILE A 153 13.67 -0.36 -9.51
C ILE A 153 12.85 -1.34 -8.66
N ILE A 154 12.28 -2.33 -9.32
CA ILE A 154 11.52 -3.39 -8.67
C ILE A 154 12.06 -4.73 -9.20
N HIS A 155 12.81 -5.44 -8.35
CA HIS A 155 13.20 -6.81 -8.62
C HIS A 155 12.05 -7.73 -8.20
N ALA A 156 11.47 -8.43 -9.17
CA ALA A 156 10.35 -9.33 -8.93
C ALA A 156 10.55 -10.64 -9.70
N LEU A 157 10.31 -11.77 -9.04
CA LEU A 157 10.20 -13.04 -9.75
C LEU A 157 9.14 -12.92 -10.86
N SER A 158 9.38 -13.56 -12.01
CA SER A 158 8.43 -13.58 -13.16
C SER A 158 7.03 -14.07 -12.75
N GLU A 159 6.96 -14.87 -11.69
CA GLU A 159 5.75 -15.46 -11.12
C GLU A 159 4.98 -14.49 -10.21
N ASN A 160 5.60 -13.37 -9.78
CA ASN A 160 5.00 -12.35 -8.95
C ASN A 160 4.03 -11.45 -9.77
N ARG A 161 2.95 -12.07 -10.27
CA ARG A 161 1.95 -11.41 -11.12
C ARG A 161 1.32 -10.19 -10.44
N ALA A 162 1.18 -10.20 -9.11
CA ALA A 162 0.63 -9.09 -8.36
C ALA A 162 1.54 -7.85 -8.42
N MET A 163 2.84 -8.01 -8.14
CA MET A 163 3.78 -6.90 -8.17
C MET A 163 4.00 -6.40 -9.60
N LEU A 164 4.18 -7.31 -10.57
CA LEU A 164 4.34 -6.95 -11.98
C LEU A 164 3.11 -6.21 -12.53
N LYS A 165 1.90 -6.54 -12.06
CA LYS A 165 0.69 -5.79 -12.41
C LYS A 165 0.68 -4.39 -11.81
N ILE A 166 1.14 -4.22 -10.57
CA ILE A 166 1.28 -2.89 -9.96
C ILE A 166 2.28 -2.05 -10.75
N ALA A 167 3.46 -2.59 -11.04
CA ALA A 167 4.52 -1.91 -11.79
C ALA A 167 4.05 -1.48 -13.19
N ARG A 168 3.47 -2.39 -13.99
CA ARG A 168 2.97 -2.07 -15.34
C ARG A 168 1.88 -1.00 -15.33
N ASN A 169 0.96 -1.07 -14.37
CA ASN A 169 -0.10 -0.06 -14.25
C ASN A 169 0.44 1.32 -13.89
N ALA A 170 1.61 1.39 -13.26
CA ALA A 170 2.30 2.64 -12.98
C ALA A 170 3.14 3.15 -14.16
N GLY A 171 3.19 2.40 -15.27
CA GLY A 171 3.98 2.76 -16.46
C GLY A 171 5.42 2.27 -16.44
N ALA A 172 5.76 1.32 -15.57
CA ALA A 172 7.10 0.75 -15.53
C ALA A 172 7.41 -0.09 -16.79
N THR A 173 8.61 0.06 -17.32
CA THR A 173 9.16 -0.85 -18.34
C THR A 173 9.60 -2.12 -17.64
N VAL A 174 9.03 -3.27 -18.02
CA VAL A 174 9.36 -4.57 -17.43
C VAL A 174 10.23 -5.34 -18.40
N GLU A 175 11.46 -5.59 -18.00
CA GLU A 175 12.40 -6.46 -18.70
C GLU A 175 12.42 -7.82 -18.00
N ARG A 176 12.43 -8.90 -18.79
CA ARG A 176 12.34 -10.26 -18.26
C ARG A 176 13.61 -11.01 -18.60
N GLU A 177 14.28 -11.50 -17.57
CA GLU A 177 15.47 -12.34 -17.69
C GLU A 177 15.22 -13.67 -16.96
N GLY A 178 14.97 -14.72 -17.73
CA GLY A 178 14.74 -16.06 -17.18
C GLY A 178 13.57 -16.15 -16.19
N SER A 179 13.88 -16.54 -14.95
CA SER A 179 12.93 -16.66 -13.82
C SER A 179 12.65 -15.33 -13.13
N GLU A 180 13.47 -14.31 -13.37
CA GLU A 180 13.38 -12.99 -12.74
C GLU A 180 12.84 -11.95 -13.73
N SER A 181 12.37 -10.84 -13.20
CA SER A 181 11.88 -9.70 -13.96
C SER A 181 12.27 -8.43 -13.23
N GLU A 182 12.90 -7.53 -13.94
CA GLU A 182 13.23 -6.21 -13.44
C GLU A 182 12.26 -5.21 -14.04
N ALA A 183 11.61 -4.44 -13.17
CA ALA A 183 10.74 -3.37 -13.62
C ALA A 183 11.35 -2.01 -13.24
N TRP A 184 11.55 -1.20 -14.26
CA TRP A 184 12.13 0.13 -14.17
C TRP A 184 11.02 1.16 -14.34
N LEU A 185 10.76 1.95 -13.30
CA LEU A 185 9.80 3.04 -13.33
C LEU A 185 10.52 4.38 -13.27
N LYS A 186 10.47 5.14 -14.37
CA LYS A 186 10.90 6.54 -14.38
C LYS A 186 9.88 7.39 -13.64
N LEU A 187 10.36 8.17 -12.68
CA LEU A 187 9.54 9.05 -11.86
C LEU A 187 9.46 10.44 -12.54
N PRO A 188 8.27 11.08 -12.54
CA PRO A 188 8.18 12.47 -12.99
C PRO A 188 8.93 13.39 -12.00
N PRO A 189 9.43 14.56 -12.44
CA PRO A 189 10.10 15.52 -11.54
C PRO A 189 9.16 15.93 -10.41
N ASP A 190 9.66 16.22 -9.22
CA ASP A 190 8.86 16.64 -8.07
C ASP A 190 8.08 17.94 -8.32
N SER A 191 7.12 18.24 -7.44
CA SER A 191 6.26 19.42 -7.57
C SER A 191 5.81 19.91 -6.20
N LEU A 192 5.50 21.19 -6.03
CA LEU A 192 4.98 21.70 -4.75
C LEU A 192 3.74 20.92 -4.26
N ALA A 193 2.88 20.48 -5.18
CA ALA A 193 1.72 19.66 -4.87
C ALA A 193 2.08 18.26 -4.33
N SER A 194 3.18 17.65 -4.80
CA SER A 194 3.63 16.35 -4.30
C SER A 194 4.20 16.45 -2.89
N HIS A 195 4.94 17.52 -2.59
CA HIS A 195 5.44 17.79 -1.23
C HIS A 195 4.31 18.07 -0.23
N VAL A 196 3.31 18.88 -0.61
CA VAL A 196 2.14 19.14 0.23
C VAL A 196 1.32 17.86 0.44
N GLY A 197 1.15 17.04 -0.61
CA GLY A 197 0.47 15.75 -0.51
C GLY A 197 1.15 14.80 0.50
N GLU A 198 2.47 14.70 0.45
CA GLU A 198 3.24 13.87 1.40
C GLU A 198 3.07 14.36 2.85
N LEU A 199 3.20 15.68 3.07
CA LEU A 199 3.04 16.26 4.40
C LEU A 199 1.65 15.98 4.99
N MET A 200 0.60 16.11 4.16
CA MET A 200 -0.77 15.80 4.58
C MET A 200 -0.96 14.31 4.89
N GLU A 201 -0.39 13.41 4.07
CA GLU A 201 -0.44 11.97 4.34
C GLU A 201 0.26 11.62 5.66
N HIS A 202 1.45 12.18 5.91
CA HIS A 202 2.20 11.95 7.14
C HIS A 202 1.43 12.41 8.38
N GLN A 203 0.89 13.64 8.36
CA GLN A 203 0.11 14.19 9.47
C GLN A 203 -1.19 13.43 9.72
N ALA A 204 -1.94 13.12 8.65
CA ALA A 204 -3.18 12.40 8.77
C ALA A 204 -2.92 11.01 9.37
N ALA A 205 -1.91 10.31 8.83
CA ALA A 205 -1.51 9.02 9.38
C ALA A 205 -1.14 9.19 10.86
N GLU A 206 -0.39 10.26 11.22
CA GLU A 206 -0.01 10.64 12.59
C GLU A 206 -1.18 10.58 13.59
N LEU A 207 -2.26 11.23 13.22
CA LEU A 207 -3.46 11.35 14.03
C LEU A 207 -4.19 10.01 14.18
N ASP A 208 -4.32 9.23 13.10
CA ASP A 208 -5.04 7.94 13.15
C ASP A 208 -4.40 6.93 14.10
N TYR A 209 -3.08 6.75 14.09
CA TYR A 209 -2.43 5.82 15.02
C TYR A 209 -2.54 6.30 16.46
N ARG A 210 -2.42 7.62 16.72
CA ARG A 210 -2.62 8.17 18.07
C ARG A 210 -4.03 7.88 18.55
N PHE A 211 -5.02 8.05 17.68
CA PHE A 211 -6.40 7.67 17.97
C PHE A 211 -6.55 6.17 18.24
N LYS A 212 -5.95 5.29 17.42
CA LYS A 212 -5.97 3.83 17.63
C LYS A 212 -5.26 3.41 18.92
N LEU A 213 -4.15 4.06 19.27
CA LEU A 213 -3.44 3.85 20.54
C LEU A 213 -4.34 4.21 21.73
N HIS A 214 -4.97 5.39 21.70
CA HIS A 214 -5.87 5.84 22.75
C HIS A 214 -7.10 4.93 22.86
N ALA A 215 -7.69 4.53 21.72
CA ALA A 215 -8.81 3.60 21.70
C ALA A 215 -8.45 2.24 22.30
N ARG A 216 -7.23 1.73 22.03
CA ARG A 216 -6.73 0.48 22.63
C ARG A 216 -6.49 0.62 24.14
N GLN A 217 -5.94 1.74 24.60
CA GLN A 217 -5.75 1.99 26.03
C GLN A 217 -7.08 2.07 26.78
N VAL A 218 -8.07 2.74 26.21
CA VAL A 218 -9.43 2.80 26.76
C VAL A 218 -10.07 1.43 26.77
N SER A 219 -9.97 0.64 25.69
CA SER A 219 -10.55 -0.70 25.67
C SER A 219 -9.89 -1.62 26.70
N THR A 220 -8.57 -1.60 26.83
CA THR A 220 -7.86 -2.38 27.86
C THR A 220 -8.27 -1.97 29.27
N LEU A 221 -8.50 -0.69 29.53
CA LEU A 221 -8.96 -0.22 30.83
C LEU A 221 -10.41 -0.66 31.11
N LEU A 222 -11.28 -0.61 30.10
CA LEU A 222 -12.66 -1.12 30.21
C LEU A 222 -12.70 -2.63 30.46
N ASP A 223 -11.84 -3.40 29.79
CA ASP A 223 -11.72 -4.85 30.00
C ASP A 223 -11.29 -5.18 31.44
N VAL A 224 -10.31 -4.45 32.00
CA VAL A 224 -9.89 -4.58 33.41
C VAL A 224 -11.03 -4.23 34.37
N VAL A 225 -11.78 -3.15 34.11
CA VAL A 225 -12.94 -2.80 34.96
C VAL A 225 -14.03 -3.87 34.88
N ALA A 226 -14.28 -4.43 33.70
CA ALA A 226 -15.23 -5.51 33.53
C ALA A 226 -14.80 -6.76 34.31
N GLU A 227 -13.52 -7.13 34.27
CA GLU A 227 -12.95 -8.27 34.99
C GLU A 227 -13.01 -8.11 36.52
N VAL A 228 -12.76 -6.90 37.04
CA VAL A 228 -12.93 -6.60 38.48
C VAL A 228 -14.40 -6.73 38.89
N LYS A 229 -15.34 -6.22 38.07
CA LYS A 229 -16.77 -6.35 38.36
C LYS A 229 -17.25 -7.80 38.39
N THR A 230 -16.82 -8.64 37.45
CA THR A 230 -17.14 -10.07 37.46
C THR A 230 -16.51 -10.78 38.66
N SER A 231 -15.29 -10.42 39.05
CA SER A 231 -14.62 -10.98 40.22
C SER A 231 -15.30 -10.59 41.53
N LEU A 232 -15.76 -9.34 41.65
CA LEU A 232 -16.51 -8.84 42.80
C LEU A 232 -17.88 -9.54 42.91
N ALA A 233 -18.60 -9.67 41.78
CA ALA A 233 -19.87 -10.37 41.74
C ALA A 233 -19.73 -11.85 42.15
N LYS A 234 -18.62 -12.50 41.75
CA LYS A 234 -18.31 -13.88 42.13
C LYS A 234 -17.97 -14.01 43.62
N ALA A 235 -17.22 -13.05 44.19
CA ALA A 235 -16.89 -13.02 45.61
C ALA A 235 -18.12 -12.78 46.51
N VAL A 236 -19.04 -11.91 46.08
CA VAL A 236 -20.31 -11.66 46.78
C VAL A 236 -21.21 -12.90 46.78
N HIS A 237 -21.15 -13.73 45.73
CA HIS A 237 -21.93 -14.96 45.66
C HIS A 237 -21.38 -16.07 46.58
N VAL A 238 -20.05 -16.16 46.75
CA VAL A 238 -19.40 -17.14 47.64
C VAL A 238 -19.52 -16.76 49.13
N ALA A 239 -19.65 -15.48 49.45
CA ALA A 239 -19.84 -15.02 50.83
C ALA A 239 -21.29 -15.09 51.32
N GLY A 240 -22.23 -15.52 50.46
CA GLY A 240 -23.66 -15.62 50.75
C GLY A 240 -24.20 -17.05 50.92
N GLU A 241 -23.34 -18.06 50.83
CA GLU A 241 -23.61 -19.46 51.22
C GLU A 241 -23.02 -19.76 52.60
#